data_AF-A0A3D4WTV2-F1
#
_entry.id   AF-A0A3D4WTV2-F1
#
_cell.length_a   1.000
_cell.length_b   1.000
_cell.length_c   1.000
_cell.angle_alpha   90.00
_cell.angle_beta   90.00
_cell.angle_gamma   90.00
#
_symmetry.space_group_name_H-M   'P 1'
#
loop_
_entity.id
_entity.type
_entity.pdbx_description
1 polymer ?
#
loop_
_entity_poly.entity_id
_entity_poly.type
_entity_poly.pdbx_seq_one_letter_code
_entity_poly.pdbx_strand_id
1 'polypeptide(L)'
;MEADCSYSAKRFYFGQLHGGHHSWPLDVVVEEFTDDAVTKALRDGPYGRCVYACDNDVVDHQVVAMEFEGGSTGSFTMTGFNEGGHRRTRIFGTRGEIEGDGRLIHLYDFLSKSRRTIETNTEGGHGGGDAGLMDAFVSAVATGDHSRVLSGAQESLHTHLAVFAAETARRTGSVVTVASSGA
;
A
#
# COMPACT_ATOMS: atom_id res chain seq x y z
N MET A 1 -20.05 9.73 20.36
CA MET A 1 -21.21 9.17 19.63
C MET A 1 -20.82 8.98 18.17
N GLU A 2 -21.55 8.16 17.42
CA GLU A 2 -21.27 7.87 16.01
C GLU A 2 -21.32 9.13 15.11
N ALA A 3 -22.22 10.08 15.39
CA ALA A 3 -22.40 11.31 14.61
C ALA A 3 -21.12 12.17 14.47
N ASP A 4 -20.29 12.21 15.52
CA ASP A 4 -19.06 13.02 15.55
C ASP A 4 -17.80 12.20 15.22
N CYS A 5 -17.94 10.91 14.90
CA CYS A 5 -16.79 10.05 14.63
C CYS A 5 -16.24 10.29 13.22
N SER A 6 -14.96 10.64 13.07
CA SER A 6 -14.30 10.79 11.75
C SER A 6 -14.36 9.53 10.88
N TYR A 7 -14.41 8.36 11.52
CA TYR A 7 -14.40 7.04 10.88
C TYR A 7 -15.76 6.32 10.98
N SER A 8 -16.87 7.07 10.94
CA SER A 8 -18.20 6.45 10.87
C SER A 8 -18.35 5.65 9.58
N ALA A 9 -18.45 4.32 9.72
CA ALA A 9 -18.75 3.41 8.62
C ALA A 9 -20.08 3.77 7.94
N LYS A 10 -21.12 4.13 8.73
CA LYS A 10 -22.40 4.56 8.17
C LYS A 10 -22.25 5.78 7.28
N ARG A 11 -21.64 6.85 7.80
CA ARG A 11 -21.44 8.09 7.03
C ARG A 11 -20.62 7.83 5.77
N PHE A 12 -19.59 6.98 5.88
CA PHE A 12 -18.75 6.62 4.74
C PHE A 12 -19.55 5.85 3.67
N TYR A 13 -20.11 4.69 4.00
CA TYR A 13 -20.76 3.82 3.00
C TYR A 13 -22.08 4.37 2.45
N PHE A 14 -22.93 4.99 3.28
CA PHE A 14 -24.12 5.68 2.77
C PHE A 14 -23.75 6.90 1.93
N GLY A 15 -22.67 7.62 2.29
CA GLY A 15 -22.13 8.70 1.46
C GLY A 15 -21.70 8.22 0.07
N GLN A 16 -21.05 7.05 -0.03
CA GLN A 16 -20.72 6.44 -1.32
C GLN A 16 -21.99 6.06 -2.11
N LEU A 17 -22.92 5.36 -1.45
CA LEU A 17 -24.18 4.90 -2.08
C LEU A 17 -24.99 6.07 -2.63
N HIS A 18 -25.30 7.07 -1.80
CA HIS A 18 -26.12 8.21 -2.20
C HIS A 18 -25.40 9.16 -3.16
N GLY A 19 -24.06 9.13 -3.17
CA GLY A 19 -23.23 9.81 -4.16
C GLY A 19 -23.15 9.09 -5.52
N GLY A 20 -23.72 7.88 -5.66
CA GLY A 20 -23.63 7.07 -6.87
C GLY A 20 -22.26 6.41 -7.09
N HIS A 21 -21.42 6.36 -6.06
CA HIS A 21 -20.10 5.73 -6.09
C HIS A 21 -20.22 4.24 -5.77
N HIS A 22 -20.55 3.45 -6.79
CA HIS A 22 -20.81 2.00 -6.66
C HIS A 22 -19.58 1.12 -6.88
N SER A 23 -18.39 1.71 -7.04
CA SER A 23 -17.12 0.99 -7.11
C SER A 23 -16.54 0.73 -5.73
N TRP A 24 -15.31 0.19 -5.69
CA TRP A 24 -14.53 0.06 -4.47
C TRP A 24 -14.58 1.35 -3.62
N PRO A 25 -14.80 1.24 -2.31
CA PRO A 25 -14.94 -0.01 -1.54
C PRO A 25 -16.38 -0.55 -1.40
N LEU A 26 -17.38 0.10 -1.99
CA LEU A 26 -18.80 -0.25 -1.75
C LEU A 26 -19.17 -1.61 -2.37
N ASP A 27 -18.65 -1.92 -3.56
CA ASP A 27 -18.83 -3.19 -4.28
C ASP A 27 -18.23 -4.42 -3.55
N VAL A 28 -17.34 -4.19 -2.58
CA VAL A 28 -16.81 -5.24 -1.69
C VAL A 28 -17.79 -5.54 -0.54
N VAL A 29 -18.63 -4.57 -0.18
CA VAL A 29 -19.53 -4.65 0.98
C VAL A 29 -20.91 -5.15 0.61
N VAL A 30 -21.42 -4.76 -0.56
CA VAL A 30 -22.75 -5.14 -1.05
C VAL A 30 -22.72 -5.45 -2.55
N GLU A 31 -23.54 -6.42 -2.96
CA GLU A 31 -23.80 -6.72 -4.38
C GLU A 31 -24.92 -5.83 -4.95
N GLU A 32 -25.91 -5.52 -4.11
CA GLU A 32 -27.03 -4.63 -4.45
C GLU A 32 -26.81 -3.26 -3.80
N PHE A 33 -26.76 -2.21 -4.61
CA PHE A 33 -26.57 -0.83 -4.15
C PHE A 33 -27.89 -0.22 -3.65
N THR A 34 -28.36 -0.72 -2.50
CA THR A 34 -29.58 -0.24 -1.84
C THR A 34 -29.32 0.06 -0.36
N ASP A 35 -30.12 0.96 0.22
CA ASP A 35 -30.04 1.31 1.64
C ASP A 35 -30.21 0.08 2.55
N ASP A 36 -31.09 -0.85 2.17
CA ASP A 36 -31.35 -2.08 2.93
C ASP A 36 -30.15 -3.03 2.90
N ALA A 37 -29.53 -3.21 1.73
CA ALA A 37 -28.34 -4.03 1.58
C ALA A 37 -27.17 -3.47 2.41
N VAL A 38 -26.92 -2.16 2.33
CA VAL A 38 -25.87 -1.50 3.11
C VAL A 38 -26.18 -1.58 4.61
N THR A 39 -27.43 -1.33 5.01
CA THR A 39 -27.85 -1.45 6.41
C THR A 39 -27.57 -2.84 6.96
N LYS A 40 -27.93 -3.88 6.20
CA LYS A 40 -27.70 -5.28 6.59
C LYS A 40 -26.21 -5.59 6.67
N ALA A 41 -25.43 -5.21 5.67
CA ALA A 41 -23.99 -5.45 5.63
C ALA A 41 -23.24 -4.78 6.79
N LEU A 42 -23.62 -3.55 7.17
CA LEU A 42 -23.02 -2.87 8.31
C LEU A 42 -23.48 -3.42 9.66
N ARG A 43 -24.71 -3.95 9.75
CA ARG A 43 -25.24 -4.51 10.99
C ARG A 43 -24.64 -5.88 11.29
N ASP A 44 -24.63 -6.75 10.28
CA ASP A 44 -24.36 -8.17 10.46
C ASP A 44 -22.91 -8.54 10.06
N GLY A 45 -22.27 -7.70 9.25
CA GLY A 45 -20.93 -7.93 8.71
C GLY A 45 -19.81 -7.21 9.47
N PRO A 46 -18.56 -7.45 9.06
CA PRO A 46 -17.39 -6.86 9.72
C PRO A 46 -17.26 -5.35 9.45
N TYR A 47 -17.85 -4.84 8.37
CA TYR A 47 -17.64 -3.48 7.87
C TYR A 47 -18.35 -2.38 8.68
N GLY A 48 -19.31 -2.71 9.55
CA GLY A 48 -19.94 -1.74 10.45
C GLY A 48 -19.38 -1.76 11.88
N ARG A 49 -18.41 -2.62 12.18
CA ARG A 49 -17.76 -2.67 13.51
C ARG A 49 -16.90 -1.43 13.72
N CYS A 50 -16.99 -0.82 14.90
CA CYS A 50 -16.14 0.30 15.26
C CYS A 50 -14.69 -0.16 15.38
N VAL A 51 -13.78 0.35 14.53
CA VAL A 51 -12.36 -0.01 14.54
C VAL A 51 -11.64 0.32 15.85
N TYR A 52 -12.19 1.25 16.66
CA TYR A 52 -11.66 1.62 17.98
C TYR A 52 -12.25 0.80 19.14
N ALA A 53 -13.31 0.02 18.88
CA ALA A 53 -14.03 -0.74 19.89
C ALA A 53 -14.29 -2.17 19.40
N CYS A 54 -13.32 -2.74 18.70
CA CYS A 54 -13.30 -4.13 18.27
C CYS A 54 -11.93 -4.76 18.61
N ASP A 55 -11.75 -6.00 18.19
CA ASP A 55 -10.53 -6.80 18.35
C ASP A 55 -9.46 -6.49 17.30
N ASN A 56 -9.50 -5.30 16.68
CA ASN A 56 -8.50 -4.89 15.71
C ASN A 56 -7.18 -4.54 16.42
N ASP A 57 -6.14 -5.33 16.16
CA ASP A 57 -4.81 -5.17 16.71
C ASP A 57 -3.79 -4.60 15.70
N VAL A 58 -4.28 -4.20 14.52
CA VAL A 58 -3.47 -3.55 13.49
C VAL A 58 -3.05 -2.17 13.97
N VAL A 59 -1.78 -1.85 13.78
CA VAL A 59 -1.23 -0.53 14.09
C VAL A 59 -1.82 0.55 13.18
N ASP A 60 -2.20 1.68 13.77
CA ASP A 60 -2.65 2.86 13.02
C ASP A 60 -1.47 3.63 12.40
N HIS A 61 -0.29 3.54 12.99
CA HIS A 61 0.96 4.06 12.44
C HIS A 61 2.16 3.17 12.83
N GLN A 62 3.13 3.07 11.91
CA GLN A 62 4.39 2.39 12.17
C GLN A 62 5.51 3.03 11.36
N VAL A 63 6.65 3.24 12.00
CA VAL A 63 7.89 3.66 11.35
C VAL A 63 8.91 2.54 11.52
N VAL A 64 9.42 2.03 10.41
CA VAL A 64 10.45 0.98 10.39
C VAL A 64 11.74 1.59 9.83
N ALA A 65 12.81 1.55 10.63
CA ALA A 65 14.16 1.83 10.16
C ALA A 65 14.86 0.52 9.80
N MET A 66 15.47 0.49 8.61
CA MET A 66 16.10 -0.70 8.04
C MET A 66 17.53 -0.38 7.63
N GLU A 67 18.43 -1.33 7.86
CA GLU A 67 19.77 -1.36 7.29
C GLU A 67 19.83 -2.54 6.32
N PHE A 68 20.26 -2.26 5.09
CA PHE A 68 20.43 -3.25 4.04
C PHE A 68 21.89 -3.68 3.96
N GLU A 69 22.13 -4.83 3.34
CA GLU A 69 23.47 -5.26 2.99
C GLU A 69 24.19 -4.15 2.18
N GLY A 70 25.47 -3.91 2.51
CA GLY A 70 26.25 -2.81 1.95
C GLY A 70 26.03 -1.45 2.63
N GLY A 71 25.27 -1.39 3.73
CA GLY A 71 25.16 -0.21 4.60
C GLY A 71 24.19 0.87 4.11
N SER A 72 23.43 0.60 3.04
CA SER A 72 22.32 1.48 2.67
C SER A 72 21.22 1.40 3.73
N THR A 73 20.55 2.52 4.00
CA THR A 73 19.48 2.57 5.00
C THR A 73 18.14 2.95 4.36
N GLY A 74 17.05 2.48 4.94
CA GLY A 74 15.70 2.87 4.54
C GLY A 74 14.82 3.18 5.74
N SER A 75 13.85 4.06 5.54
CA SER A 75 12.76 4.28 6.49
C SER A 75 11.43 4.05 5.78
N PHE A 76 10.57 3.21 6.36
CA PHE A 76 9.21 2.99 5.88
C PHE A 76 8.23 3.56 6.91
N THR A 77 7.36 4.48 6.49
CA THR A 77 6.31 5.05 7.34
C THR A 77 4.95 4.66 6.80
N MET A 78 4.15 4.01 7.64
CA MET A 78 2.75 3.70 7.39
C MET A 78 1.90 4.49 8.38
N THR A 79 0.83 5.11 7.91
CA THR A 79 -0.18 5.75 8.75
C THR A 79 -1.55 5.63 8.09
N GLY A 80 -2.56 5.18 8.86
CA GLY A 80 -3.95 5.19 8.44
C GLY A 80 -4.60 6.57 8.52
N PHE A 81 -3.96 7.54 9.18
CA PHE A 81 -4.50 8.87 9.41
C PHE A 81 -3.85 9.88 8.45
N ASN A 82 -4.33 9.90 7.22
CA ASN A 82 -3.87 10.82 6.17
C ASN A 82 -5.03 11.20 5.21
N GLU A 83 -4.76 12.10 4.27
CA GLU A 83 -5.74 12.61 3.29
C GLU A 83 -6.12 11.58 2.20
N GLY A 84 -5.48 10.41 2.19
CA GLY A 84 -5.48 9.47 1.09
C GLY A 84 -4.45 9.83 0.02
N GLY A 85 -4.18 8.89 -0.88
CA GLY A 85 -3.29 9.08 -2.02
C GLY A 85 -2.36 7.91 -2.28
N HIS A 86 -1.38 8.13 -3.15
CA HIS A 86 -0.40 7.12 -3.51
C HIS A 86 0.78 7.04 -2.54
N ARG A 87 1.59 6.00 -2.71
CA ARG A 87 2.85 5.83 -1.99
C ARG A 87 3.82 6.96 -2.39
N ARG A 88 4.47 7.54 -1.38
CA ARG A 88 5.54 8.51 -1.58
C ARG A 88 6.88 7.83 -1.39
N THR A 89 7.79 8.03 -2.33
CA THR A 89 9.11 7.40 -2.34
C THR A 89 10.18 8.46 -2.48
N ARG A 90 11.25 8.34 -1.70
CA ARG A 90 12.47 9.13 -1.88
C ARG A 90 13.67 8.21 -1.91
N ILE A 91 14.53 8.37 -2.91
CA ILE A 91 15.76 7.60 -3.08
C ILE A 91 16.90 8.60 -3.18
N PHE A 92 17.90 8.42 -2.34
CA PHE A 92 19.08 9.29 -2.28
C PHE A 92 20.29 8.54 -2.83
N GLY A 93 20.98 9.17 -3.77
CA GLY A 93 22.21 8.65 -4.36
C GLY A 93 23.35 9.66 -4.26
N THR A 94 24.54 9.22 -4.63
CA THR A 94 25.74 10.07 -4.60
C THR A 94 25.75 11.16 -5.69
N ARG A 95 24.87 11.06 -6.70
CA ARG A 95 24.79 12.00 -7.83
C ARG A 95 23.45 12.74 -7.93
N GLY A 96 22.49 12.40 -7.08
CA GLY A 96 21.16 12.95 -7.20
C GLY A 96 20.17 12.33 -6.24
N GLU A 97 18.94 12.80 -6.33
CA GLU A 97 17.80 12.27 -5.61
C GLU A 97 16.61 12.06 -6.54
N ILE A 98 15.77 11.09 -6.18
CA ILE A 98 14.52 10.77 -6.86
C ILE A 98 13.39 10.91 -5.86
N GLU A 99 12.34 11.65 -6.21
CA GLU A 99 11.10 11.73 -5.45
C GLU A 99 9.94 11.23 -6.32
N GLY A 100 9.07 10.39 -5.76
CA GLY A 100 7.86 9.93 -6.43
C GLY A 100 6.64 10.12 -5.55
N ASP A 101 5.52 10.54 -6.14
CA ASP A 101 4.23 10.72 -5.46
C ASP A 101 3.10 9.84 -6.04
N GLY A 102 3.47 8.85 -6.86
CA GLY A 102 2.56 7.95 -7.57
C GLY A 102 2.08 8.47 -8.93
N ARG A 103 2.26 9.75 -9.25
CA ARG A 103 1.91 10.34 -10.54
C ARG A 103 3.11 11.01 -11.22
N LEU A 104 3.91 11.71 -10.43
CA LEU A 104 5.12 12.39 -10.85
C LEU A 104 6.34 11.71 -10.25
N ILE A 105 7.39 11.64 -11.06
CA ILE A 105 8.75 11.31 -10.62
C ILE A 105 9.62 12.54 -10.88
N HIS A 106 10.19 13.09 -9.81
CA HIS A 106 11.15 14.17 -9.88
C HIS A 106 12.56 13.59 -9.73
N LEU A 107 13.42 13.88 -10.69
CA LEU A 107 14.83 13.54 -10.66
C LEU A 107 15.62 14.83 -10.51
N TYR A 108 16.49 14.91 -9.52
CA TYR A 108 17.37 16.05 -9.32
C TYR A 108 18.83 15.60 -9.44
N ASP A 109 19.55 16.19 -10.39
CA ASP A 109 20.96 15.92 -10.64
C ASP A 109 21.84 16.93 -9.89
N PHE A 110 22.76 16.43 -9.06
CA PHE A 110 23.60 17.29 -8.22
C PHE A 110 24.71 18.02 -9.00
N LEU A 111 25.12 17.51 -10.16
CA LEU A 111 26.20 18.09 -10.96
C LEU A 111 25.65 19.26 -11.80
N SER A 112 24.60 19.03 -12.57
CA SER A 112 23.97 20.05 -13.42
C SER A 112 23.05 21.00 -12.65
N LYS A 113 22.66 20.63 -11.42
CA LYS A 113 21.64 21.32 -10.62
C LYS A 113 20.28 21.41 -11.31
N SER A 114 19.99 20.49 -12.24
CA SER A 114 18.73 20.48 -12.99
C SER A 114 17.74 19.50 -12.38
N ARG A 115 16.45 19.85 -12.45
CA ARG A 115 15.33 18.95 -12.14
C ARG A 115 14.64 18.50 -13.42
N ARG A 116 14.39 17.19 -13.55
CA ARG A 116 13.53 16.60 -14.57
C ARG A 116 12.29 16.02 -13.91
N THR A 117 11.12 16.29 -14.47
CA THR A 117 9.85 15.67 -14.04
C THR A 117 9.41 14.67 -15.11
N ILE A 118 8.98 13.49 -14.68
CA ILE A 118 8.37 12.47 -15.52
C ILE A 118 6.96 12.24 -15.00
N GLU A 119 5.97 12.29 -15.88
CA GLU A 119 4.60 11.89 -15.57
C GLU A 119 4.46 10.39 -15.90
N THR A 120 3.94 9.60 -14.96
CA THR A 120 3.86 8.15 -15.12
C THR A 120 2.77 7.72 -16.11
N ASN A 121 1.80 8.58 -16.41
CA ASN A 121 0.69 8.35 -17.37
C ASN A 121 0.04 6.97 -17.21
N THR A 122 -0.20 6.58 -15.97
CA THR A 122 -0.76 5.27 -15.63
C THR A 122 -2.21 5.40 -15.17
N GLU A 123 -3.13 4.83 -15.94
CA GLU A 123 -4.55 4.71 -15.57
C GLU A 123 -4.90 3.27 -15.17
N GLY A 124 -6.02 3.10 -14.45
CA GLY A 124 -6.51 1.79 -14.01
C GLY A 124 -6.08 1.40 -12.59
N GLY A 125 -6.30 0.12 -12.26
CA GLY A 125 -6.05 -0.43 -10.92
C GLY A 125 -4.64 -0.15 -10.41
N HIS A 126 -4.56 0.43 -9.21
CA HIS A 126 -3.30 0.84 -8.56
C HIS A 126 -2.39 1.73 -9.42
N GLY A 127 -2.96 2.59 -10.26
CA GLY A 127 -2.18 3.43 -11.19
C GLY A 127 -1.48 2.56 -12.23
N GLY A 128 -2.23 1.70 -12.91
CA GLY A 128 -1.74 0.82 -13.98
C GLY A 128 -0.87 -0.36 -13.52
N GLY A 129 -0.49 -0.43 -12.24
CA GLY A 129 0.35 -1.49 -11.70
C GLY A 129 -0.25 -2.89 -11.86
N ASP A 130 -1.56 -3.02 -11.69
CA ASP A 130 -2.25 -4.32 -11.82
C ASP A 130 -2.17 -4.85 -13.26
N ALA A 131 -2.40 -3.98 -14.24
CA ALA A 131 -2.31 -4.34 -15.66
C ALA A 131 -0.88 -4.72 -16.05
N GLY A 132 0.12 -3.97 -15.59
CA GLY A 132 1.53 -4.27 -15.85
C GLY A 132 1.97 -5.60 -15.22
N LEU A 133 1.53 -5.89 -14.01
CA LEU A 133 1.81 -7.17 -13.34
C LEU A 133 1.17 -8.35 -14.09
N MET A 134 -0.07 -8.20 -14.53
CA MET A 134 -0.75 -9.24 -15.31
C MET A 134 -0.14 -9.45 -16.69
N ASP A 135 0.25 -8.38 -17.39
CA ASP A 135 0.96 -8.48 -18.67
C ASP A 135 2.29 -9.23 -18.54
N ALA A 136 3.08 -8.89 -17.52
CA ALA A 136 4.34 -9.57 -17.22
C ALA A 136 4.13 -11.06 -16.94
N PHE A 137 3.13 -11.39 -16.11
CA PHE A 137 2.81 -12.78 -15.77
C PHE A 137 2.33 -13.58 -16.98
N VAL A 138 1.33 -13.10 -17.71
CA VAL A 138 0.77 -13.81 -18.88
C VAL A 138 1.83 -13.97 -19.97
N SER A 139 2.64 -12.94 -20.20
CA SER A 139 3.76 -13.03 -21.15
C SER A 139 4.78 -14.09 -20.75
N ALA A 140 5.15 -14.18 -19.47
CA ALA A 140 6.09 -15.17 -18.99
C ALA A 140 5.56 -16.60 -19.18
N VAL A 141 4.28 -16.83 -18.87
CA VAL A 141 3.62 -18.13 -19.06
C VAL A 141 3.53 -18.50 -20.55
N ALA A 142 3.12 -17.55 -21.41
CA ALA A 142 2.90 -17.80 -22.82
C ALA A 142 4.21 -18.10 -23.59
N THR A 143 5.32 -17.50 -23.16
CA THR A 143 6.62 -17.60 -23.86
C THR A 143 7.61 -18.54 -23.18
N GLY A 144 7.38 -18.89 -21.91
CA GLY A 144 8.38 -19.56 -21.08
C GLY A 144 9.54 -18.65 -20.63
N ASP A 145 9.47 -17.35 -20.89
CA ASP A 145 10.47 -16.37 -20.46
C ASP A 145 10.15 -15.80 -19.08
N HIS A 146 10.75 -16.38 -18.05
CA HIS A 146 10.52 -16.01 -16.66
C HIS A 146 11.13 -14.65 -16.30
N SER A 147 12.04 -14.10 -17.12
CA SER A 147 12.73 -12.83 -16.83
C SER A 147 11.81 -11.62 -16.78
N ARG A 148 10.59 -11.75 -17.32
CA ARG A 148 9.54 -10.72 -17.27
C ARG A 148 8.95 -10.54 -15.87
N VAL A 149 9.05 -11.55 -15.00
CA VAL A 149 8.57 -11.46 -13.62
C VAL A 149 9.70 -10.94 -12.73
N LEU A 150 9.67 -9.64 -12.43
CA LEU A 150 10.72 -8.95 -11.67
C LEU A 150 10.73 -9.29 -10.17
N SER A 151 9.64 -9.85 -9.64
CA SER A 151 9.52 -10.23 -8.24
C SER A 151 8.87 -11.60 -8.16
N GLY A 152 9.70 -12.63 -8.00
CA GLY A 152 9.27 -14.02 -7.94
C GLY A 152 8.99 -14.48 -6.52
N ALA A 153 8.97 -15.79 -6.33
CA ALA A 153 8.70 -16.41 -5.04
C ALA A 153 9.77 -16.08 -3.99
N GLN A 154 11.04 -16.00 -4.39
CA GLN A 154 12.14 -15.72 -3.48
C GLN A 154 12.09 -14.27 -2.96
N GLU A 155 11.87 -13.30 -3.83
CA GLU A 155 11.70 -11.90 -3.44
C GLU A 155 10.47 -11.72 -2.55
N SER A 156 9.39 -12.43 -2.88
CA SER A 156 8.19 -12.46 -2.05
C SER A 156 8.48 -13.02 -0.65
N LEU A 157 9.23 -14.13 -0.55
CA LEU A 157 9.62 -14.69 0.74
C LEU A 157 10.49 -13.71 1.56
N HIS A 158 11.51 -13.11 0.94
CA HIS A 158 12.37 -12.13 1.61
C HIS A 158 11.59 -10.93 2.17
N THR A 159 10.65 -10.38 1.38
CA THR A 159 9.83 -9.25 1.83
C THR A 159 8.90 -9.63 2.99
N HIS A 160 8.35 -10.85 3.01
CA HIS A 160 7.56 -11.34 4.15
C HIS A 160 8.41 -11.52 5.42
N LEU A 161 9.63 -12.06 5.28
CA LEU A 161 10.57 -12.20 6.40
C LEU A 161 10.91 -10.83 7.00
N ALA A 162 11.08 -9.79 6.17
CA ALA A 162 11.28 -8.43 6.65
C ALA A 162 10.07 -7.89 7.44
N VAL A 163 8.84 -8.18 7.00
CA VAL A 163 7.62 -7.81 7.73
C VAL A 163 7.55 -8.51 9.10
N PHE A 164 7.86 -9.80 9.18
CA PHE A 164 7.88 -10.53 10.45
C PHE A 164 8.97 -10.00 11.41
N ALA A 165 10.13 -9.65 10.87
CA ALA A 165 11.19 -9.01 11.65
C ALA A 165 10.75 -7.64 12.20
N ALA A 166 10.07 -6.83 11.38
CA ALA A 166 9.53 -5.54 11.80
C ALA A 166 8.46 -5.68 12.90
N GLU A 167 7.58 -6.68 12.82
CA GLU A 167 6.59 -6.94 13.86
C GLU A 167 7.23 -7.45 15.15
N THR A 168 8.24 -8.31 15.05
CA THR A 168 9.02 -8.77 16.21
C THR A 168 9.69 -7.57 16.89
N ALA A 169 10.39 -6.73 16.11
CA ALA A 169 11.04 -5.52 16.59
C ALA A 169 10.06 -4.57 17.30
N ARG A 170 8.84 -4.40 16.77
CA ARG A 170 7.78 -3.59 17.39
C ARG A 170 7.37 -4.13 18.76
N ARG A 171 7.20 -5.45 18.89
CA ARG A 171 6.76 -6.09 20.14
C ARG A 171 7.85 -6.12 21.21
N THR A 172 9.10 -6.24 20.81
CA THR A 172 10.23 -6.40 21.74
C THR A 172 11.00 -5.10 21.99
N GLY A 173 10.78 -4.06 21.19
CA GLY A 173 11.53 -2.80 21.27
C GLY A 173 13.02 -2.97 20.91
N SER A 174 13.33 -3.88 19.98
CA SER A 174 14.72 -4.24 19.63
C SER A 174 14.99 -4.21 18.14
N VAL A 175 16.28 -4.17 17.77
CA VAL A 175 16.71 -4.43 16.39
C VAL A 175 16.63 -5.93 16.12
N VAL A 176 16.08 -6.32 14.97
CA VAL A 176 15.92 -7.72 14.56
C VAL A 176 16.57 -7.92 13.20
N THR A 177 17.49 -8.89 13.11
CA THR A 177 18.08 -9.31 11.83
C THR A 177 17.04 -10.09 11.03
N VAL A 178 16.82 -9.68 9.77
CA VAL A 178 15.95 -10.42 8.85
C VAL A 178 16.62 -11.76 8.52
N ALA A 179 15.90 -12.86 8.69
CA ALA A 179 16.43 -14.18 8.35
C ALA A 179 16.74 -14.26 6.86
N SER A 180 17.88 -14.86 6.49
CA SER A 180 18.13 -15.24 5.11
C SER A 180 17.32 -16.50 4.80
N SER A 181 16.54 -16.49 3.72
CA SER A 181 16.22 -17.78 3.10
C SER A 181 17.50 -18.25 2.42
N GLY A 182 18.06 -19.35 2.93
CA GLY A 182 19.24 -19.98 2.35
C GLY A 182 19.09 -20.17 0.84
N ALA A 183 20.22 -20.10 0.15
CA ALA A 183 20.34 -20.47 -1.26
C ALA A 183 20.16 -21.98 -1.46
#